data_AF-A0A3D2YWM0-F1
#
_entry.id   AF-A0A3D2YWM0-F1
#
_cell.length_a   1.000
_cell.length_b   1.000
_cell.length_c   1.000
_cell.angle_alpha   90.00
_cell.angle_beta   90.00
_cell.angle_gamma   90.00
#
_symmetry.space_group_name_H-M   'P 1'
#
loop_
_entity.id
_entity.type
_entity.pdbx_description
1 polymer ?
#
loop_
_entity_poly.entity_id
_entity_poly.type
_entity_poly.pdbx_seq_one_letter_code
_entity_poly.pdbx_strand_id
1 'polypeptide(L)' 'VDFRNTVIIMTSNLGTSGIRQQSFGFRTDGQAGEDEDKRLQDSVNAALKEAFRPEFLNRIDETIIF' A
#
# COMPACT_ATOMS: atom_id res chain seq x y z
N VAL A 1 -19.95 8.39 22.39
CA VAL A 1 -18.60 8.84 21.99
C VAL A 1 -18.72 9.40 20.57
N ASP A 2 -18.07 10.53 20.27
CA ASP A 2 -18.22 11.28 19.01
C ASP A 2 -16.83 11.56 18.42
N PHE A 3 -16.68 11.36 17.10
CA PHE A 3 -15.42 11.51 16.35
C PHE A 3 -15.52 12.55 15.21
N ARG A 4 -16.55 13.40 15.18
CA ARG A 4 -16.79 14.36 14.08
C ARG A 4 -15.65 15.34 13.80
N ASN A 5 -14.75 15.59 14.74
CA ASN A 5 -13.59 16.47 14.59
C ASN A 5 -12.27 15.74 14.91
N THR A 6 -12.19 14.44 14.62
CA THR A 6 -11.03 13.61 14.88
C THR A 6 -10.53 12.97 13.59
N VAL A 7 -9.23 13.10 13.32
CA VAL A 7 -8.57 12.34 12.27
C VAL A 7 -8.12 11.00 12.84
N ILE A 8 -8.59 9.91 12.24
CA ILE A 8 -8.16 8.56 12.60
C ILE A 8 -7.12 8.12 11.59
N ILE A 9 -5.91 7.85 12.07
CA ILE A 9 -4.80 7.32 11.26
C ILE A 9 -4.53 5.89 11.71
N MET A 10 -4.48 4.98 10.74
CA MET A 10 -4.16 3.57 10.97
C MET A 10 -2.93 3.21 10.14
N THR A 11 -2.00 2.49 10.75
CA THR A 11 -0.75 2.08 10.11
C THR A 11 -0.63 0.56 10.15
N SER A 12 -0.16 -0.04 9.07
CA SER A 12 0.06 -1.48 8.98
C SER A 12 1.31 -1.78 8.17
N ASN A 13 1.98 -2.88 8.50
CA ASN A 13 3.14 -3.37 7.76
C ASN A 13 2.74 -4.33 6.62
N LEU A 14 1.48 -4.31 6.17
CA LEU A 14 1.01 -5.15 5.07
C LEU A 14 1.66 -4.70 3.74
N GLY A 15 2.02 -5.66 2.88
CA GLY A 15 2.65 -5.38 1.58
C GLY A 15 4.18 -5.24 1.62
N THR A 16 4.84 -5.31 2.78
CA THR A 16 6.31 -5.20 2.87
C THR A 16 7.08 -6.39 2.29
N SER A 17 6.40 -7.50 2.02
CA SER A 17 7.03 -8.76 1.57
C SER A 17 7.55 -8.70 0.12
N GLY A 18 6.98 -7.84 -0.74
CA GLY A 18 7.35 -7.71 -2.15
C GLY A 18 8.43 -6.66 -2.44
N ILE A 19 8.61 -5.67 -1.55
CA ILE A 19 9.51 -4.51 -1.76
C ILE A 19 11.00 -4.91 -1.67
N ARG A 20 11.33 -6.02 -0.99
CA ARG A 20 12.71 -6.43 -0.71
C ARG A 20 13.44 -7.15 -1.86
N GLN A 21 12.80 -7.38 -3.00
CA GLN A 21 13.48 -7.97 -4.17
C GLN A 21 14.01 -6.88 -5.11
N GLN A 22 14.78 -5.93 -4.59
CA GLN A 22 15.72 -5.25 -5.46
C GLN A 22 16.81 -6.26 -5.84
N SER A 23 16.70 -6.80 -7.05
CA SER A 23 17.76 -7.55 -7.68
C SER A 23 19.01 -6.67 -7.67
N PHE A 24 20.00 -7.08 -6.87
CA PHE A 24 21.33 -6.52 -6.83
C PHE A 24 22.00 -6.78 -8.20
N GLY A 25 21.68 -5.99 -9.22
CA GLY A 25 22.11 -6.23 -10.59
C GLY A 25 21.47 -5.27 -11.59
N PHE A 26 22.20 -4.22 -11.93
CA PHE A 26 22.06 -3.36 -13.12
C PHE A 26 20.64 -3.08 -13.64
N ARG A 27 20.10 -1.88 -13.37
CA ARG A 27 19.03 -1.30 -14.19
C ARG A 27 19.37 0.12 -14.59
N THR A 28 19.34 0.34 -15.90
CA THR A 28 19.57 1.59 -16.62
C THR A 28 18.53 2.64 -16.25
N ASP A 29 19.01 3.82 -15.87
CA ASP A 29 18.24 5.02 -15.58
C ASP A 29 17.24 5.33 -16.71
N GLY A 30 15.95 5.42 -16.39
CA GLY A 30 15.02 6.19 -17.23
C GLY A 30 13.54 5.79 -17.26
N GLN A 31 13.16 4.53 -17.00
CA GLN A 31 11.76 4.06 -17.19
C GLN A 31 11.21 3.13 -16.09
N ALA A 32 11.97 2.82 -15.04
CA ALA A 32 11.59 1.79 -14.08
C ALA A 32 10.61 2.23 -12.97
N GLY A 33 10.48 3.54 -12.69
CA GLY A 33 9.73 4.04 -11.53
C GLY A 33 8.23 3.78 -11.60
N GLU A 34 7.57 4.12 -12.71
CA GLU A 34 6.10 4.01 -12.81
C GLU A 34 5.59 2.56 -12.77
N ASP A 35 6.35 1.63 -13.35
CA ASP A 35 5.99 0.21 -13.35
C ASP A 35 6.21 -0.44 -11.97
N GLU A 36 7.20 0.02 -11.23
CA GLU A 36 7.47 -0.44 -9.86
C GLU A 36 6.41 0.09 -8.88
N ASP A 37 6.01 1.36 -9.01
CA ASP A 37 4.95 1.96 -8.19
C ASP A 37 3.59 1.28 -8.39
N LYS A 38 3.22 0.97 -9.64
CA LYS A 38 1.99 0.23 -9.94
C LYS A 38 1.99 -1.17 -9.34
N ARG A 39 3.11 -1.90 -9.47
CA ARG A 39 3.26 -3.24 -8.87
C ARG A 39 3.16 -3.19 -7.35
N LEU A 40 3.73 -2.16 -6.73
CA LEU A 40 3.64 -1.95 -5.30
C LEU A 40 2.19 -1.69 -4.86
N GLN A 41 1.50 -0.78 -5.54
CA GLN A 41 0.08 -0.49 -5.28
C GLN A 41 -0.80 -1.74 -5.40
N ASP A 42 -0.62 -2.54 -6.47
CA ASP A 42 -1.37 -3.76 -6.68
C ASP A 42 -1.12 -4.80 -5.58
N SER A 43 0.13 -4.97 -5.16
CA SER A 43 0.50 -5.89 -4.08
C SER A 43 -0.10 -5.48 -2.73
N VAL A 44 -0.04 -4.19 -2.39
CA VAL A 44 -0.65 -3.65 -1.16
C VAL A 44 -2.17 -3.82 -1.21
N ASN A 45 -2.82 -3.49 -2.32
CA ASN A 45 -4.26 -3.65 -2.48
C ASN A 45 -4.72 -5.11 -2.35
N ALA A 46 -3.95 -6.06 -2.88
CA ALA A 46 -4.23 -7.49 -2.71
C ALA A 46 -4.14 -7.89 -1.23
N ALA A 47 -3.07 -7.48 -0.54
CA ALA A 47 -2.88 -7.79 0.88
C ALA A 47 -3.97 -7.16 1.77
N LEU A 48 -4.42 -5.94 1.46
CA LEU A 48 -5.52 -5.28 2.18
C LEU A 48 -6.84 -6.03 2.03
N LYS A 49 -7.16 -6.50 0.83
CA LYS A 49 -8.39 -7.29 0.55
C LYS A 49 -8.36 -8.67 1.21
N GLU A 50 -7.18 -9.27 1.38
CA GLU A 50 -7.02 -10.54 2.10
C GLU A 50 -7.12 -10.35 3.62
N ALA A 51 -6.49 -9.30 4.15
CA ALA A 51 -6.41 -9.06 5.59
C ALA A 51 -7.70 -8.45 6.18
N PHE A 52 -8.41 -7.60 5.43
CA PHE A 52 -9.57 -6.87 5.94
C PHE A 52 -10.84 -7.19 5.15
N ARG A 53 -11.98 -7.16 5.86
CA ARG A 53 -13.30 -7.32 5.22
C ARG A 53 -13.63 -6.08 4.39
N PRO A 54 -14.39 -6.22 3.30
CA PRO A 54 -14.73 -5.09 2.43
C PRO A 54 -15.50 -3.98 3.16
N GLU A 55 -16.29 -4.31 4.20
CA GLU A 55 -16.99 -3.30 5.00
C GLU A 55 -16.03 -2.34 5.68
N PHE A 56 -14.90 -2.84 6.20
CA PHE A 56 -13.90 -2.01 6.85
C PHE A 56 -13.17 -1.12 5.84
N LEU A 57 -12.80 -1.66 4.69
CA LEU A 57 -12.15 -0.90 3.61
C LEU A 57 -13.06 0.22 3.11
N ASN A 58 -14.37 0.00 3.06
CA ASN A 58 -15.36 1.02 2.69
C ASN A 58 -15.50 2.16 3.71
N ARG A 59 -14.84 2.09 4.88
CA ARG A 59 -14.80 3.17 5.88
C ARG A 59 -13.52 4.00 5.81
N ILE A 60 -12.58 3.62 4.96
CA ILE A 60 -11.32 4.34 4.74
C ILE A 60 -11.51 5.27 3.55
N ASP A 61 -11.19 6.54 3.75
CA ASP A 61 -11.28 7.55 2.69
C ASP A 61 -10.05 7.49 1.77
N GLU A 62 -8.86 7.49 2.36
CA GLU A 62 -7.58 7.46 1.65
C GLU A 62 -6.64 6.39 2.21
N THR A 63 -5.90 5.73 1.31
CA THR A 63 -4.81 4.82 1.67
C THR A 63 -3.49 5.38 1.14
N ILE A 64 -2.58 5.69 2.05
CA ILE A 64 -1.25 6.19 1.71
C ILE A 64 -0.25 5.02 1.77
N ILE A 65 0.50 4.84 0.68
CA ILE A 65 1.58 3.86 0.57
C ILE A 65 2.90 4.63 0.65
N PHE A 66 3.79 4.16 1.51
CA PHE A 66 5.12 4.71 1.73
C PHE A 66 6.20 3.79 1.18
#